data_AF-A0A832K4M9-F1
#
_entry.id   AF-A0A832K4M9-F1
#
_cell.length_a   1.000
_cell.length_b   1.000
_cell.length_c   1.000
_cell.angle_alpha   90.00
_cell.angle_beta   90.00
_cell.angle_gamma   90.00
#
_symmetry.space_group_name_H-M   'P 1'
#
loop_
_entity.id
_entity.type
_entity.pdbx_description
1 polymer ?
#
loop_
_entity_poly.entity_id
_entity_poly.type
_entity_poly.pdbx_seq_one_letter_code
_entity_poly.pdbx_strand_id
1 'polypeptide(L)'
;MRVNINISGVSLKLIFILIVAVTSFLLGLVTGYSLGRTITPTTSTTTPTPSELTDITTENITTIRVSIGKTVTTDTWKLTVLEVNETRVVEAIGYLQAKRGHKIIVIKIRIENTGLSRGVPFSINLNPGQLSYPVLITDTGKVYYLYDYDDLVFSFNLKGLEHIEVPSKEVIENALDIEYFSFNAVVEEGEYHEGHIWTVIPENEKPLKLVITYYPPLHKSLLRIEIIILHE
;
A
#
# COMPACT_ATOMS: atom_id res chain seq x y z
N MET A 1 18.86 24.54 -53.72
CA MET A 1 19.50 24.21 -52.43
C MET A 1 18.87 22.91 -51.93
N ARG A 2 19.56 21.76 -52.08
CA ARG A 2 19.09 20.45 -51.59
C ARG A 2 19.99 20.06 -50.43
N VAL A 3 19.41 19.83 -49.26
CA VAL A 3 20.14 19.33 -48.08
C VAL A 3 20.17 17.81 -48.18
N ASN A 4 21.37 17.26 -48.42
CA ASN A 4 21.65 15.83 -48.32
C ASN A 4 21.94 15.51 -46.86
N ILE A 5 21.08 14.73 -46.21
CA ILE A 5 21.32 14.22 -44.86
C ILE A 5 21.95 12.84 -44.99
N ASN A 6 23.23 12.75 -44.67
CA ASN A 6 23.99 11.51 -44.70
C ASN A 6 23.75 10.74 -43.39
N ILE A 7 23.00 9.62 -43.46
CA ILE A 7 22.67 8.79 -42.30
C ILE A 7 23.59 7.57 -42.29
N SER A 8 24.88 7.80 -42.03
CA SER A 8 25.85 6.72 -41.78
C SER A 8 26.48 6.96 -40.41
N GLY A 9 25.85 6.44 -39.35
CA GLY A 9 26.38 6.54 -37.98
C GLY A 9 25.35 6.60 -36.85
N VAL A 10 24.04 6.50 -37.13
CA VAL A 10 23.02 6.50 -36.08
C VAL A 10 22.76 5.07 -35.62
N SER A 11 23.09 4.77 -34.36
CA SER A 11 22.79 3.49 -33.72
C SER A 11 21.27 3.22 -33.75
N LEU A 12 20.87 1.99 -34.09
CA LEU A 12 19.47 1.55 -34.10
C LEU A 12 18.76 1.83 -32.75
N LYS A 13 19.51 1.84 -31.64
CA LYS A 13 19.01 2.21 -30.31
C LYS A 13 18.58 3.68 -30.22
N LEU A 14 19.29 4.58 -30.88
CA LEU A 14 18.98 6.01 -30.90
C LEU A 14 17.71 6.29 -31.69
N ILE A 15 17.50 5.55 -32.79
CA ILE A 15 16.25 5.62 -33.58
C ILE A 15 15.07 5.12 -32.75
N PHE A 16 15.25 4.02 -32.01
CA PHE A 16 14.20 3.47 -31.16
C PHE A 16 13.80 4.42 -30.02
N ILE A 17 14.78 5.04 -29.34
CA ILE A 17 14.54 6.03 -28.29
C ILE A 17 13.80 7.25 -28.85
N LEU A 18 14.16 7.72 -30.05
CA LEU A 18 13.49 8.85 -30.68
C LEU A 18 12.03 8.52 -31.03
N ILE A 19 11.76 7.30 -31.51
CA ILE A 19 10.40 6.84 -31.81
C ILE A 19 9.54 6.79 -30.53
N VAL A 20 10.06 6.23 -29.44
CA VAL A 20 9.34 6.16 -28.15
C VAL A 20 9.08 7.55 -27.57
N ALA A 21 10.03 8.48 -27.69
CA ALA A 21 9.85 9.85 -27.24
C ALA A 21 8.77 10.60 -28.05
N VAL A 22 8.76 10.43 -29.38
CA VAL A 22 7.78 11.07 -30.26
C VAL A 22 6.37 10.49 -30.07
N THR A 23 6.24 9.17 -29.88
CA THR A 23 4.92 8.56 -29.62
C THR A 23 4.38 8.97 -28.25
N SER A 24 5.22 9.05 -27.22
CA SER A 24 4.82 9.51 -25.89
C SER A 24 4.38 10.98 -25.89
N PHE A 25 5.08 11.83 -26.64
CA PHE A 25 4.73 13.25 -26.78
C PHE A 25 3.41 13.45 -27.56
N LEU A 26 3.15 12.63 -28.57
CA LEU A 26 1.90 12.68 -29.35
C LEU A 26 0.69 12.17 -28.53
N LEU A 27 0.87 11.13 -27.71
CA LEU A 27 -0.18 10.65 -26.79
C LEU A 27 -0.52 11.69 -25.70
N GLY A 28 0.46 12.46 -25.21
CA GLY A 28 0.23 13.55 -24.27
C GLY A 28 -0.53 14.76 -24.86
N LEU A 29 -0.50 14.95 -26.17
CA LEU A 29 -1.24 16.03 -26.85
C LEU A 29 -2.71 15.68 -27.15
N VAL A 30 -3.06 14.38 -27.22
CA VAL A 30 -4.45 13.93 -27.49
C VAL A 30 -5.31 13.93 -26.22
N THR A 31 -4.71 13.86 -25.03
CA THR A 31 -5.44 13.86 -23.74
C THR A 31 -5.42 15.21 -23.01
N GLY A 32 -4.76 16.23 -23.59
CA GLY A 32 -4.31 17.40 -22.85
C GLY A 32 -4.73 18.78 -23.35
N TYR A 33 -5.84 18.96 -24.08
CA TYR A 33 -6.40 20.31 -24.33
C TYR A 33 -7.92 20.26 -24.56
N SER A 34 -8.72 20.63 -23.54
CA SER A 34 -10.01 21.30 -23.79
C SER A 34 -9.83 22.77 -23.43
N LEU A 35 -9.89 23.62 -24.45
CA LEU A 35 -9.77 25.08 -24.33
C LEU A 35 -11.01 25.66 -23.63
N GLY A 36 -10.75 26.48 -22.62
CA GLY A 36 -11.35 27.78 -22.34
C GLY A 36 -12.86 27.99 -22.56
N ARG A 37 -13.59 28.14 -21.45
CA ARG A 37 -14.77 29.01 -21.40
C ARG A 37 -14.44 30.25 -20.56
N THR A 38 -14.34 31.38 -21.24
CA THR A 38 -14.18 32.73 -20.70
C THR A 38 -15.33 33.06 -19.73
N ILE A 39 -15.00 33.49 -18.51
CA ILE A 39 -15.99 34.01 -17.55
C ILE A 39 -15.81 35.52 -17.46
N THR A 40 -16.73 36.27 -18.05
CA THR A 40 -16.90 37.70 -17.80
C THR A 40 -17.67 37.88 -16.49
N PRO A 41 -17.28 38.77 -15.58
CA PRO A 41 -18.06 39.02 -14.36
C PRO A 41 -19.25 39.92 -14.72
N THR A 42 -20.46 39.43 -14.53
CA THR A 42 -21.66 40.29 -14.52
C THR A 42 -22.40 40.03 -13.22
N THR A 43 -22.33 41.03 -12.35
CA THR A 43 -23.09 41.11 -11.11
C THR A 43 -24.56 41.33 -11.45
N SER A 44 -25.46 40.44 -11.00
CA SER A 44 -26.89 40.74 -10.85
C SER A 44 -27.50 39.78 -9.83
N THR A 45 -27.97 40.38 -8.74
CA THR A 45 -28.64 39.79 -7.59
C THR A 45 -30.07 39.37 -7.96
N THR A 46 -30.48 38.12 -7.67
CA THR A 46 -31.87 37.72 -7.29
C THR A 46 -31.92 36.26 -6.81
N THR A 47 -32.39 36.06 -5.58
CA THR A 47 -32.92 34.82 -4.94
C THR A 47 -34.34 34.52 -5.52
N PRO A 48 -34.98 33.30 -5.52
CA PRO A 48 -34.77 32.05 -4.74
C PRO A 48 -34.89 30.68 -5.50
N THR A 49 -34.69 29.58 -4.73
CA THR A 49 -35.31 28.22 -4.82
C THR A 49 -34.52 27.08 -5.54
N PRO A 50 -34.47 25.85 -4.96
CA PRO A 50 -33.39 24.89 -5.16
C PRO A 50 -33.72 23.81 -6.20
N SER A 51 -32.72 23.41 -6.99
CA SER A 51 -32.66 22.04 -7.52
C SER A 51 -31.21 21.69 -7.87
N GLU A 52 -30.80 20.54 -7.32
CA GLU A 52 -29.80 19.61 -7.83
C GLU A 52 -28.43 20.17 -8.23
N LEU A 53 -27.51 20.12 -7.28
CA LEU A 53 -26.27 19.38 -7.51
C LEU A 53 -25.71 18.94 -6.16
N THR A 54 -26.22 17.84 -5.65
CA THR A 54 -25.62 17.13 -4.52
C THR A 54 -25.90 15.66 -4.73
N ASP A 55 -25.01 14.99 -5.47
CA ASP A 55 -24.82 13.54 -5.28
C ASP A 55 -23.45 13.14 -5.85
N ILE A 56 -22.40 13.46 -5.10
CA ILE A 56 -21.23 12.59 -5.08
C ILE A 56 -21.63 11.51 -4.09
N THR A 57 -22.21 10.44 -4.63
CA THR A 57 -22.71 9.28 -3.90
C THR A 57 -21.72 8.86 -2.81
N THR A 58 -22.20 8.84 -1.57
CA THR A 58 -21.51 8.21 -0.45
C THR A 58 -21.34 6.73 -0.80
N GLU A 59 -20.12 6.28 -1.11
CA GLU A 59 -19.86 4.85 -1.26
C GLU A 59 -20.24 4.17 0.05
N ASN A 60 -21.21 3.23 -0.01
CA ASN A 60 -21.60 2.44 1.16
C ASN A 60 -20.39 1.55 1.54
N ILE A 61 -19.59 1.96 2.51
CA ILE A 61 -18.49 1.15 3.05
C ILE A 61 -19.04 0.30 4.20
N THR A 62 -19.02 -1.02 4.02
CA THR A 62 -19.31 -1.97 5.10
C THR A 62 -18.08 -2.10 5.96
N THR A 63 -18.19 -1.93 7.28
CA THR A 63 -17.08 -2.13 8.22
C THR A 63 -17.33 -3.37 9.07
N ILE A 64 -16.34 -4.25 9.14
CA ILE A 64 -16.33 -5.39 10.07
C ILE A 64 -15.17 -5.25 11.04
N ARG A 65 -15.39 -5.74 12.26
CA ARG A 65 -14.38 -5.77 13.33
C ARG A 65 -14.12 -7.20 13.73
N VAL A 66 -12.85 -7.58 13.78
CA VAL A 66 -12.43 -8.93 14.15
C VAL A 66 -11.25 -8.88 15.11
N SER A 67 -11.11 -9.90 15.94
CA SER A 67 -9.94 -10.07 16.80
C SER A 67 -8.80 -10.77 16.06
N ILE A 68 -7.58 -10.64 16.59
CA ILE A 68 -6.43 -11.47 16.17
C ILE A 68 -6.82 -12.96 16.20
N GLY A 69 -6.32 -13.72 15.22
CA GLY A 69 -6.61 -15.15 15.03
C GLY A 69 -7.94 -15.45 14.33
N LYS A 70 -8.80 -14.44 14.07
CA LYS A 70 -10.03 -14.63 13.29
C LYS A 70 -9.78 -14.43 11.81
N THR A 71 -10.24 -15.39 11.02
CA THR A 71 -10.19 -15.32 9.55
C THR A 71 -11.36 -14.52 9.02
N VAL A 72 -11.06 -13.58 8.12
CA VAL A 72 -12.03 -12.84 7.33
C VAL A 72 -12.02 -13.39 5.92
N THR A 73 -13.18 -13.82 5.44
CA THR A 73 -13.36 -14.29 4.06
C THR A 73 -13.98 -13.19 3.21
N THR A 74 -13.33 -12.90 2.08
CA THR A 74 -13.84 -12.04 1.00
C THR A 74 -14.20 -12.90 -0.22
N ASP A 75 -14.51 -12.31 -1.37
CA ASP A 75 -14.77 -13.11 -2.57
C ASP A 75 -13.51 -13.82 -3.10
N THR A 76 -12.33 -13.22 -2.91
CA THR A 76 -11.07 -13.67 -3.52
C THR A 76 -10.00 -14.07 -2.51
N TRP A 77 -10.11 -13.60 -1.27
CA TRP A 77 -9.09 -13.79 -0.25
C TRP A 77 -9.69 -14.21 1.08
N LYS A 78 -9.01 -15.11 1.79
CA LYS A 78 -9.11 -15.24 3.24
C LYS A 78 -7.90 -14.57 3.87
N LEU A 79 -8.16 -13.65 4.78
CA LEU A 79 -7.15 -12.91 5.53
C LEU A 79 -7.22 -13.31 7.00
N THR A 80 -6.07 -13.63 7.59
CA THR A 80 -5.93 -13.84 9.03
C THR A 80 -4.70 -13.08 9.53
N VAL A 81 -4.88 -12.26 10.55
CA VAL A 81 -3.77 -11.76 11.38
C VAL A 81 -3.54 -12.79 12.48
N LEU A 82 -2.39 -13.44 12.46
CA LEU A 82 -2.07 -14.56 13.35
C LEU A 82 -1.57 -14.07 14.71
N GLU A 83 -0.67 -13.08 14.68
CA GLU A 83 -0.05 -12.52 15.88
C GLU A 83 0.38 -11.08 15.65
N VAL A 84 0.50 -10.34 16.75
CA VAL A 84 1.06 -8.99 16.79
C VAL A 84 2.02 -8.96 17.97
N ASN A 85 3.30 -8.75 17.69
CA ASN A 85 4.37 -8.70 18.67
C ASN A 85 4.99 -7.30 18.73
N GLU A 86 5.25 -6.82 19.94
CA GLU A 86 6.09 -5.66 20.16
C GLU A 86 7.50 -6.11 20.51
N THR A 87 8.50 -5.58 19.83
CA THR A 87 9.90 -5.90 20.12
C THR A 87 10.80 -4.68 19.92
N ARG A 88 11.99 -4.74 20.50
CA ARG A 88 13.06 -3.78 20.21
C ARG A 88 14.02 -4.27 19.13
N VAL A 89 14.07 -5.57 18.87
CA VAL A 89 15.07 -6.20 17.99
C VAL A 89 14.39 -7.27 17.14
N VAL A 90 14.73 -7.29 15.85
CA VAL A 90 14.33 -8.33 14.90
C VAL A 90 15.54 -8.87 14.16
N GLU A 91 15.46 -10.14 13.76
CA GLU A 91 16.38 -10.77 12.81
C GLU A 91 15.64 -10.94 11.49
N ALA A 92 16.10 -10.25 10.43
CA ALA A 92 15.52 -10.32 9.09
C ALA A 92 16.65 -10.46 8.06
N ILE A 93 17.02 -9.37 7.39
CA ILE A 93 18.21 -9.28 6.52
C ILE A 93 19.50 -8.99 7.31
N GLY A 94 19.57 -9.52 8.54
CA GLY A 94 20.47 -9.08 9.60
C GLY A 94 19.71 -8.57 10.82
N TYR A 95 20.45 -8.22 11.88
CA TYR A 95 19.86 -7.73 13.13
C TYR A 95 19.52 -6.25 13.01
N LEU A 96 18.25 -5.93 13.24
CA LEU A 96 17.74 -4.55 13.25
C LEU A 96 17.19 -4.24 14.63
N GLN A 97 17.52 -3.06 15.15
CA GLN A 97 17.08 -2.59 16.46
C GLN A 97 16.38 -1.25 16.38
N ALA A 98 15.29 -1.11 17.13
CA ALA A 98 14.62 0.17 17.29
C ALA A 98 15.50 1.17 18.05
N LYS A 99 15.63 2.37 17.49
CA LYS A 99 16.25 3.53 18.12
C LYS A 99 15.60 3.82 19.47
N ARG A 100 16.35 4.47 20.35
CA ARG A 100 15.82 4.91 21.65
C ARG A 100 14.50 5.69 21.48
N GLY A 101 13.51 5.38 22.33
CA GLY A 101 12.18 5.96 22.29
C GLY A 101 11.24 5.36 21.24
N HIS A 102 11.66 4.31 20.54
CA HIS A 102 10.86 3.59 19.56
C HIS A 102 10.81 2.08 19.87
N LYS A 103 9.81 1.42 19.29
CA LYS A 103 9.67 -0.04 19.26
C LYS A 103 9.19 -0.49 17.88
N ILE A 104 9.45 -1.75 17.57
CA ILE A 104 9.04 -2.43 16.34
C ILE A 104 7.72 -3.15 16.62
N ILE A 105 6.73 -2.91 15.77
CA ILE A 105 5.50 -3.69 15.75
C ILE A 105 5.62 -4.67 14.60
N VAL A 106 5.63 -5.96 14.93
CA VAL A 106 5.69 -7.06 13.98
C VAL A 106 4.34 -7.75 13.94
N ILE A 107 3.78 -7.90 12.75
CA ILE A 107 2.46 -8.48 12.55
C ILE A 107 2.62 -9.66 11.60
N LYS A 108 2.27 -10.86 12.06
CA LYS A 108 2.26 -12.04 11.21
C LYS A 108 0.90 -12.19 10.57
N ILE A 109 0.88 -12.30 9.25
CA ILE A 109 -0.35 -12.43 8.46
C ILE A 109 -0.31 -13.71 7.63
N ARG A 110 -1.50 -14.25 7.38
CA ARG A 110 -1.74 -15.30 6.39
C ARG A 110 -2.80 -14.82 5.41
N ILE A 111 -2.52 -14.99 4.12
CA ILE A 111 -3.45 -14.72 3.03
C ILE A 111 -3.61 -15.99 2.20
N GLU A 112 -4.83 -16.51 2.09
CA GLU A 112 -5.17 -17.64 1.23
C GLU A 112 -5.98 -17.14 0.03
N ASN A 113 -5.62 -17.60 -1.16
CA ASN A 113 -6.36 -17.28 -2.39
C ASN A 113 -7.55 -18.22 -2.53
N THR A 114 -8.75 -17.67 -2.43
CA THR A 114 -10.01 -18.39 -2.66
C THR A 114 -10.65 -18.05 -3.99
N GLY A 115 -10.01 -17.19 -4.79
CA GLY A 115 -10.42 -16.87 -6.14
C GLY A 115 -10.11 -17.99 -7.13
N LEU A 116 -10.69 -17.88 -8.33
CA LEU A 116 -10.57 -18.89 -9.40
C LEU A 116 -9.26 -18.79 -10.22
N SER A 117 -8.33 -17.93 -9.80
CA SER A 117 -7.09 -17.69 -10.52
C SER A 117 -6.02 -17.20 -9.55
N ARG A 118 -4.75 -17.47 -9.87
CA ARG A 118 -3.64 -16.85 -9.16
C ARG A 118 -3.74 -15.32 -9.15
N GLY A 119 -3.25 -14.69 -8.09
CA GLY A 119 -3.34 -13.24 -7.97
C GLY A 119 -2.35 -12.68 -6.97
N VAL A 120 -2.23 -11.35 -6.98
CA VAL A 120 -1.51 -10.60 -5.95
C VAL A 120 -2.56 -10.01 -5.01
N PRO A 121 -2.50 -10.30 -3.69
CA PRO A 121 -3.55 -9.91 -2.76
C PRO A 121 -3.59 -8.41 -2.52
N PHE A 122 -2.43 -7.75 -2.43
CA PHE A 122 -2.32 -6.34 -2.11
C PHE A 122 -1.95 -5.51 -3.33
N SER A 123 -2.49 -4.29 -3.43
CA SER A 123 -2.13 -3.37 -4.52
C SER A 123 -2.30 -1.91 -4.11
N ILE A 124 -1.44 -1.06 -4.69
CA ILE A 124 -1.54 0.41 -4.60
C ILE A 124 -2.66 0.92 -5.50
N ASN A 125 -2.88 0.23 -6.61
CA ASN A 125 -3.95 0.51 -7.56
C ASN A 125 -5.17 -0.24 -7.05
N LEU A 126 -6.27 0.46 -6.79
CA LEU A 126 -7.50 -0.07 -6.21
C LEU A 126 -8.25 -0.97 -7.20
N ASN A 127 -7.59 -2.04 -7.67
CA ASN A 127 -8.18 -2.92 -8.66
C ASN A 127 -9.23 -3.82 -7.97
N PRO A 128 -10.31 -4.14 -8.69
CA PRO A 128 -11.32 -5.04 -8.16
C PRO A 128 -10.72 -6.42 -7.84
N GLY A 129 -11.16 -7.01 -6.74
CA GLY A 129 -10.67 -8.28 -6.20
C GLY A 129 -9.41 -8.17 -5.32
N GLN A 130 -8.91 -6.98 -5.02
CA GLN A 130 -7.67 -6.79 -4.23
C GLN A 130 -7.93 -6.15 -2.85
N LEU A 131 -6.95 -6.29 -1.96
CA LEU A 131 -6.85 -5.65 -0.66
C LEU A 131 -5.97 -4.40 -0.75
N SER A 132 -6.32 -3.36 0.00
CA SER A 132 -5.40 -2.25 0.27
C SER A 132 -4.23 -2.77 1.10
N TYR A 133 -3.08 -2.10 1.00
CA TYR A 133 -2.03 -2.32 1.99
C TYR A 133 -2.53 -2.07 3.42
N PRO A 134 -2.05 -2.84 4.39
CA PRO A 134 -2.42 -2.66 5.79
C PRO A 134 -1.92 -1.33 6.36
N VAL A 135 -2.75 -0.70 7.19
CA VAL A 135 -2.37 0.47 7.98
C VAL A 135 -2.60 0.21 9.46
N LEU A 136 -1.60 0.53 10.29
CA LEU A 136 -1.69 0.42 11.74
C LEU A 136 -2.17 1.75 12.29
N ILE A 137 -3.17 1.69 13.16
CA ILE A 137 -3.67 2.84 13.92
C ILE A 137 -3.29 2.62 15.38
N THR A 138 -2.71 3.64 16.01
CA THR A 138 -2.34 3.61 17.44
C THR A 138 -3.45 4.19 18.32
N ASP A 139 -3.33 4.00 19.63
CA ASP A 139 -4.20 4.60 20.65
C ASP A 139 -4.23 6.14 20.61
N THR A 140 -3.17 6.77 20.10
CA THR A 140 -3.13 8.23 19.85
C THR A 140 -3.87 8.65 18.57
N GLY A 141 -4.36 7.70 17.78
CA GLY A 141 -5.05 7.94 16.50
C GLY A 141 -4.11 8.17 15.31
N LYS A 142 -2.78 8.05 15.49
CA LYS A 142 -1.82 8.15 14.39
C LYS A 142 -1.90 6.93 13.48
N VAL A 143 -1.59 7.15 12.21
CA VAL A 143 -1.62 6.15 11.15
C VAL A 143 -0.20 5.86 10.68
N TYR A 144 0.15 4.58 10.66
CA TYR A 144 1.42 4.06 10.18
C TYR A 144 1.17 3.11 9.01
N TYR A 145 1.86 3.34 7.90
CA TYR A 145 1.75 2.52 6.70
C TYR A 145 2.74 1.35 6.77
N LEU A 146 2.28 0.13 6.50
CA LEU A 146 3.08 -1.09 6.63
C LEU A 146 3.64 -1.59 5.28
N TYR A 147 3.54 -0.77 4.25
CA TYR A 147 4.08 -1.09 2.93
C TYR A 147 5.35 -0.28 2.67
N ASP A 148 6.29 -0.89 1.96
CA ASP A 148 7.46 -0.19 1.43
C ASP A 148 7.14 0.33 0.03
N TYR A 149 7.51 1.58 -0.25
CA TYR A 149 7.41 2.14 -1.60
C TYR A 149 8.83 2.09 -2.17
N ASP A 150 8.95 1.46 -3.32
CA ASP A 150 10.18 1.06 -4.02
C ASP A 150 10.88 -0.17 -3.46
N ASP A 151 11.35 -1.01 -4.39
CA ASP A 151 12.22 -2.19 -4.25
C ASP A 151 13.60 -1.87 -3.63
N LEU A 152 13.68 -0.80 -2.85
CA LEU A 152 14.80 -0.38 -2.04
C LEU A 152 14.35 -0.54 -0.59
N VAL A 153 14.76 -1.67 -0.02
CA VAL A 153 14.85 -1.99 1.42
C VAL A 153 15.49 -0.86 2.29
N PHE A 154 15.83 0.28 1.69
CA PHE A 154 16.63 1.36 2.24
C PHE A 154 15.90 2.67 2.56
N SER A 155 14.64 2.86 2.23
CA SER A 155 13.97 4.14 2.51
C SER A 155 12.47 3.92 2.45
N PHE A 156 11.72 3.74 3.53
CA PHE A 156 11.43 4.80 4.50
C PHE A 156 11.10 4.29 5.92
N ASN A 157 11.03 2.97 6.14
CA ASN A 157 10.75 2.35 7.45
C ASN A 157 11.98 2.19 8.37
N LEU A 158 13.18 2.58 7.91
CA LEU A 158 14.39 2.64 8.74
C LEU A 158 14.47 3.91 9.61
N LYS A 159 13.56 4.88 9.46
CA LYS A 159 13.50 6.08 10.32
C LYS A 159 13.04 5.69 11.73
N GLY A 160 13.95 5.11 12.49
CA GLY A 160 13.65 4.48 13.77
C GLY A 160 14.34 3.14 13.97
N LEU A 161 15.04 2.61 12.97
CA LEU A 161 15.87 1.40 13.09
C LEU A 161 17.36 1.73 12.96
N GLU A 162 18.17 0.88 13.57
CA GLU A 162 19.62 0.81 13.45
C GLU A 162 20.02 -0.62 13.11
N HIS A 163 20.96 -0.77 12.18
CA HIS A 163 21.54 -2.07 11.87
C HIS A 163 22.62 -2.41 12.90
N ILE A 164 22.60 -3.65 13.39
CA ILE A 164 23.60 -4.16 14.32
C ILE A 164 24.58 -5.03 13.52
N GLU A 165 25.77 -4.50 13.24
CA GLU A 165 26.81 -5.22 12.49
C GLU A 165 27.36 -6.43 13.26
N VAL A 166 27.54 -6.28 14.58
CA VAL A 166 28.05 -7.34 15.46
C VAL A 166 27.10 -7.48 16.65
N PRO A 167 26.14 -8.42 16.59
CA PRO A 167 25.14 -8.57 17.64
C PRO A 167 25.76 -9.14 18.91
N SER A 168 25.37 -8.58 20.06
CA SER A 168 25.71 -9.16 21.36
C SER A 168 24.90 -10.45 21.57
N LYS A 169 25.33 -11.29 22.53
CA LYS A 169 24.56 -12.49 22.90
C LYS A 169 23.11 -12.16 23.30
N GLU A 170 22.91 -11.07 24.03
CA GLU A 170 21.59 -10.59 24.42
C GLU A 170 20.73 -10.20 23.21
N VAL A 171 21.32 -9.57 22.18
CA VAL A 171 20.61 -9.22 20.94
C VAL A 171 20.16 -10.49 20.22
N ILE A 172 21.04 -11.49 20.09
CA ILE A 172 20.72 -12.76 19.43
C ILE A 172 19.60 -13.50 20.17
N GLU A 173 19.67 -13.55 21.51
CA GLU A 173 18.69 -14.29 22.31
C GLU A 173 17.31 -13.62 22.38
N ASN A 174 17.23 -12.31 22.16
CA ASN A 174 15.96 -11.54 22.24
C ASN A 174 15.43 -11.07 20.88
N ALA A 175 16.18 -11.30 19.79
CA ALA A 175 15.72 -10.94 18.46
C ALA A 175 14.51 -11.79 18.08
N LEU A 176 13.44 -11.13 17.62
CA LEU A 176 12.34 -11.84 16.99
C LEU A 176 12.76 -12.19 15.56
N ASP A 177 12.82 -13.49 15.25
CA ASP A 177 13.06 -13.99 13.90
C ASP A 177 11.83 -13.72 13.02
N ILE A 178 12.01 -13.00 11.91
CA ILE A 178 10.92 -12.59 11.04
C ILE A 178 11.18 -12.96 9.57
N GLU A 179 10.24 -13.71 9.01
CA GLU A 179 10.13 -13.95 7.57
C GLU A 179 9.34 -12.82 6.91
N TYR A 180 9.93 -12.06 5.98
CA TYR A 180 9.25 -10.94 5.31
C TYR A 180 8.09 -11.41 4.43
N PHE A 181 6.91 -10.79 4.61
CA PHE A 181 5.79 -10.97 3.70
C PHE A 181 5.94 -10.10 2.45
N SER A 182 6.10 -10.73 1.28
CA SER A 182 6.17 -9.98 0.03
C SER A 182 4.78 -9.57 -0.43
N PHE A 183 4.49 -8.27 -0.44
CA PHE A 183 3.22 -7.76 -0.94
C PHE A 183 3.00 -7.98 -2.44
N ASN A 184 4.06 -8.26 -3.19
CA ASN A 184 4.04 -8.59 -4.61
C ASN A 184 3.97 -10.11 -4.86
N ALA A 185 3.87 -10.92 -3.80
CA ALA A 185 3.76 -12.37 -3.93
C ALA A 185 2.49 -12.74 -4.71
N VAL A 186 2.68 -13.55 -5.74
CA VAL A 186 1.58 -14.21 -6.45
C VAL A 186 1.20 -15.45 -5.66
N VAL A 187 -0.07 -15.53 -5.28
CA VAL A 187 -0.64 -16.67 -4.56
C VAL A 187 -1.49 -17.46 -5.55
N GLU A 188 -1.12 -18.72 -5.80
CA GLU A 188 -1.86 -19.64 -6.67
C GLU A 188 -3.25 -19.97 -6.07
N GLU A 189 -4.18 -20.44 -6.91
CA GLU A 189 -5.53 -20.82 -6.45
C GLU A 189 -5.45 -21.92 -5.37
N GLY A 190 -6.14 -21.73 -4.25
CA GLY A 190 -6.18 -22.67 -3.14
C GLY A 190 -4.94 -22.67 -2.25
N GLU A 191 -3.89 -21.94 -2.62
CA GLU A 191 -2.67 -21.79 -1.84
C GLU A 191 -2.75 -20.61 -0.86
N TYR A 192 -1.80 -20.56 0.07
CA TYR A 192 -1.64 -19.44 0.98
C TYR A 192 -0.20 -18.91 1.01
N HIS A 193 -0.07 -17.65 1.38
CA HIS A 193 1.20 -17.03 1.72
C HIS A 193 1.13 -16.51 3.16
N GLU A 194 2.20 -16.73 3.91
CA GLU A 194 2.36 -16.32 5.30
C GLU A 194 3.67 -15.57 5.45
N GLY A 195 3.71 -14.64 6.39
CA GLY A 195 4.91 -13.87 6.67
C GLY A 195 4.61 -12.71 7.61
N HIS A 196 5.63 -11.90 7.86
CA HIS A 196 5.62 -10.78 8.76
C HIS A 196 5.67 -9.47 7.97
N ILE A 197 4.80 -8.57 8.37
CA ILE A 197 4.88 -7.15 8.02
C ILE A 197 5.25 -6.40 9.30
N TRP A 198 5.95 -5.27 9.17
CA TRP A 198 6.37 -4.53 10.35
C TRP A 198 6.38 -3.03 10.13
N THR A 199 6.38 -2.29 11.24
CA THR A 199 6.59 -0.85 11.28
C THR A 199 7.24 -0.43 12.59
N VAL A 200 7.70 0.81 12.68
CA VAL A 200 8.29 1.38 13.89
C VAL A 200 7.39 2.48 14.42
N ILE A 201 7.05 2.41 15.70
CA ILE A 201 6.27 3.44 16.39
C ILE A 201 7.01 3.94 17.64
N PRO A 202 6.67 5.13 18.17
CA PRO A 202 7.16 5.57 19.47
C PRO A 202 6.82 4.56 20.57
N GLU A 203 7.74 4.39 21.51
CA GLU A 203 7.65 3.38 22.59
C GLU A 203 6.43 3.61 23.51
N ASN A 204 5.96 4.85 23.60
CA ASN A 204 4.80 5.25 24.41
C ASN A 204 3.44 5.12 23.69
N GLU A 205 3.42 4.79 22.39
CA GLU A 205 2.17 4.52 21.65
C GLU A 205 1.83 3.03 21.70
N LYS A 206 0.54 2.70 21.69
CA LYS A 206 0.07 1.31 21.63
C LYS A 206 -0.61 1.01 20.30
N PRO A 207 -0.29 -0.09 19.61
CA PRO A 207 -1.06 -0.53 18.46
C PRO A 207 -2.51 -0.81 18.88
N LEU A 208 -3.48 -0.18 18.20
CA LEU A 208 -4.90 -0.30 18.52
C LEU A 208 -5.64 -1.19 17.52
N LYS A 209 -5.37 -0.99 16.22
CA LYS A 209 -5.99 -1.80 15.17
C LYS A 209 -5.19 -1.77 13.87
N LEU A 210 -5.28 -2.86 13.13
CA LEU A 210 -4.87 -2.92 11.73
C LEU A 210 -6.10 -2.71 10.84
N VAL A 211 -6.00 -1.85 9.84
CA VAL A 211 -7.09 -1.59 8.89
C VAL A 211 -6.65 -2.00 7.50
N ILE A 212 -7.50 -2.81 6.85
CA ILE A 212 -7.34 -3.28 5.47
C ILE A 212 -8.69 -3.09 4.77
N THR A 213 -8.68 -2.59 3.55
CA THR A 213 -9.91 -2.43 2.75
C THR A 213 -9.90 -3.40 1.58
N TYR A 214 -10.96 -4.17 1.44
CA TYR A 214 -11.21 -5.01 0.27
C TYR A 214 -12.02 -4.24 -0.77
N TYR A 215 -11.53 -4.25 -2.01
CA TYR A 215 -12.17 -3.67 -3.19
C TYR A 215 -12.82 -4.81 -3.97
N PRO A 216 -14.13 -5.08 -3.80
CA PRO A 216 -14.77 -6.17 -4.51
C PRO A 216 -14.90 -5.91 -6.02
N PRO A 217 -15.11 -6.95 -6.84
CA PRO A 217 -15.62 -6.84 -8.20
C PRO A 217 -16.91 -5.99 -8.26
N LEU A 218 -17.14 -5.33 -9.41
CA LEU A 218 -18.20 -4.32 -9.65
C LEU A 218 -19.54 -4.61 -8.94
N HIS A 219 -20.21 -3.54 -8.50
CA HIS A 219 -21.54 -3.51 -7.86
C HIS A 219 -21.63 -4.00 -6.41
N LYS A 220 -20.50 -4.24 -5.75
CA LYS A 220 -20.44 -4.50 -4.30
C LYS A 220 -19.84 -3.32 -3.54
N SER A 221 -20.33 -3.11 -2.32
CA SER A 221 -19.79 -2.17 -1.35
C SER A 221 -18.36 -2.53 -0.93
N LEU A 222 -17.50 -1.52 -0.78
CA LEU A 222 -16.18 -1.70 -0.16
C LEU A 222 -16.34 -2.35 1.22
N LEU A 223 -15.43 -3.26 1.56
CA LEU A 223 -15.38 -3.88 2.88
C LEU A 223 -14.14 -3.39 3.62
N ARG A 224 -14.35 -2.56 4.64
CA ARG A 224 -13.30 -2.18 5.60
C ARG A 224 -13.20 -3.24 6.68
N ILE A 225 -12.03 -3.83 6.81
CA ILE A 225 -11.67 -4.84 7.79
C ILE A 225 -10.84 -4.17 8.87
N GLU A 226 -11.37 -4.10 10.09
CA GLU A 226 -10.64 -3.63 11.27
C GLU A 226 -10.27 -4.84 12.14
N ILE A 227 -8.98 -5.16 12.21
CA ILE A 227 -8.45 -6.15 13.13
C ILE A 227 -8.09 -5.43 14.42
N ILE A 228 -8.82 -5.71 15.50
CA ILE A 228 -8.63 -5.07 16.81
C ILE A 228 -7.46 -5.74 17.52
N ILE A 229 -6.48 -4.92 17.91
CA ILE A 229 -5.30 -5.30 18.67
C ILE A 229 -5.58 -4.84 20.10
N LEU A 230 -6.14 -5.73 20.92
CA LEU A 230 -6.36 -5.44 22.33
C LEU A 230 -5.07 -5.71 23.09
N HIS A 231 -4.63 -4.73 23.88
CA HIS A 231 -3.71 -4.98 24.98
C HIS A 231 -4.55 -5.29 26.22
N GLU A 232 -4.46 -6.52 26.71
CA GLU A 232 -4.89 -6.86 28.07
C GLU A 232 -4.00 -6.16 29.12
#